data_AF-A0AAV5TCE1-F1
#
_entry.id   AF-A0AAV5TCE1-F1
#
_cell.length_a   1.000
_cell.length_b   1.000
_cell.length_c   1.000
_cell.angle_alpha   90.00
_cell.angle_beta   90.00
_cell.angle_gamma   90.00
#
_symmetry.space_group_name_H-M   'P 1'
#
loop_
_entity.id
_entity.type
_entity.pdbx_description
1 polymer ?
#
loop_
_entity_poly.entity_id
_entity_poly.type
_entity_poly.pdbx_seq_one_letter_code
_entity_poly.pdbx_strand_id
1 'polypeptide(L)'
;MIEEFWHDLEVGLVKIFRMEQLPPNYYMELYVNVYDYSTFLSVRSGTEDQKQEKENKARIGSKKNDSIGATYYNNLSKFITNYVEYVLKECRNYDGENLLIHFNAQWNKFKSCTKTVDGIFAYLNRHWIKKEIREGNSNVYVSHTLALVIWQQVLMDSLASALTAAVIGLIDKERQGIAIDSTIFEGVAAELGRVDILEQSEDLEVLRGVLKNHNILG
;
A
#
# COMPACT_ATOMS: atom_id res chain seq x y z
N MET A 1 -1.48 -20.59 -15.39
CA MET A 1 -2.69 -20.61 -14.54
C MET A 1 -2.57 -19.64 -13.37
N ILE A 2 -1.79 -19.88 -12.30
CA ILE A 2 -1.67 -18.91 -11.18
C ILE A 2 -1.13 -17.56 -11.66
N GLU A 3 -0.07 -17.59 -12.48
CA GLU A 3 0.56 -16.39 -13.06
C GLU A 3 -0.36 -15.66 -14.05
N GLU A 4 -1.30 -16.36 -14.67
CA GLU A 4 -2.24 -15.80 -15.65
C GLU A 4 -3.36 -15.04 -14.94
N PHE A 5 -3.92 -15.62 -13.86
CA PHE A 5 -4.86 -14.91 -12.99
C PHE A 5 -4.23 -13.69 -12.31
N TRP A 6 -2.97 -13.82 -11.88
CA TRP A 6 -2.22 -12.68 -11.36
C TRP A 6 -2.00 -11.62 -12.43
N HIS A 7 -1.69 -12.01 -13.67
CA HIS A 7 -1.48 -11.07 -14.77
C HIS A 7 -2.73 -10.24 -15.05
N ASP A 8 -3.91 -10.87 -15.12
CA ASP A 8 -5.18 -10.15 -15.33
C ASP A 8 -5.47 -9.19 -14.16
N LEU A 9 -5.22 -9.64 -12.94
CA LEU A 9 -5.35 -8.81 -11.75
C LEU A 9 -4.36 -7.63 -11.78
N GLU A 10 -3.10 -7.87 -12.13
CA GLU A 10 -2.05 -6.86 -12.26
C GLU A 10 -2.43 -5.80 -13.29
N VAL A 11 -2.96 -6.19 -14.45
CA VAL A 11 -3.49 -5.24 -15.45
C VAL A 11 -4.62 -4.39 -14.84
N GLY A 12 -5.51 -4.99 -14.05
CA GLY A 12 -6.53 -4.27 -13.30
C GLY A 12 -5.94 -3.28 -12.27
N LEU A 13 -4.92 -3.71 -11.52
CA LEU A 13 -4.21 -2.88 -10.55
C LEU A 13 -3.51 -1.70 -11.24
N VAL A 14 -2.85 -1.91 -12.37
CA VAL A 14 -2.24 -0.81 -13.14
C VAL A 14 -3.27 0.25 -13.52
N LYS A 15 -4.47 -0.15 -13.95
CA LYS A 15 -5.55 0.81 -14.28
C LYS A 15 -6.02 1.59 -13.06
N ILE A 16 -6.15 0.93 -11.89
CA ILE A 16 -6.47 1.59 -10.61
C ILE A 16 -5.41 2.65 -10.30
N PHE A 17 -4.13 2.26 -10.33
CA PHE A 17 -3.01 3.16 -10.02
C PHE A 17 -2.75 4.21 -11.11
N ARG A 18 -3.41 4.13 -12.26
CA ARG A 18 -3.49 5.21 -13.26
C ARG A 18 -4.65 6.17 -13.04
N MET A 19 -5.51 5.92 -12.04
CA MET A 19 -6.75 6.66 -11.79
C MET A 19 -7.73 6.61 -12.98
N GLU A 20 -7.70 5.52 -13.73
CA GLU A 20 -8.69 5.28 -14.76
C GLU A 20 -10.05 4.98 -14.11
N GLN A 21 -11.14 5.45 -14.72
CA GLN A 21 -12.49 5.17 -14.25
C GLN A 21 -12.80 3.70 -14.49
N LEU A 22 -12.94 2.94 -13.39
CA LEU A 22 -13.26 1.52 -13.46
C LEU A 22 -14.77 1.34 -13.38
N PRO A 23 -15.39 0.72 -14.39
CA PRO A 23 -16.82 0.46 -14.32
C PRO A 23 -17.09 -0.59 -13.22
N PRO A 24 -18.23 -0.52 -12.51
CA PRO A 24 -18.50 -1.38 -11.35
C PRO A 24 -18.42 -2.88 -11.64
N ASN A 25 -18.76 -3.30 -12.87
CA ASN A 25 -18.63 -4.69 -13.33
C ASN A 25 -17.19 -5.18 -13.34
N TYR A 26 -16.24 -4.34 -13.75
CA TYR A 26 -14.82 -4.70 -13.79
C TYR A 26 -14.22 -4.76 -12.39
N TYR A 27 -14.65 -3.87 -11.48
CA TYR A 27 -14.29 -3.99 -10.06
C TYR A 27 -14.75 -5.33 -9.48
N MET A 28 -16.00 -5.72 -9.76
CA MET A 28 -16.55 -7.00 -9.30
C MET A 28 -15.81 -8.19 -9.92
N GLU A 29 -15.39 -8.11 -11.18
CA GLU A 29 -14.58 -9.14 -11.83
C GLU A 29 -13.23 -9.35 -11.12
N LEU A 30 -12.53 -8.26 -10.77
CA LEU A 30 -11.28 -8.35 -10.00
C LEU A 30 -11.51 -8.94 -8.61
N TYR A 31 -12.59 -8.55 -7.93
CA TYR A 31 -12.96 -9.11 -6.63
C TYR A 31 -13.30 -10.60 -6.73
N VAL A 32 -14.10 -10.99 -7.73
CA VAL A 32 -14.49 -12.39 -7.97
C VAL A 32 -13.26 -13.21 -8.33
N ASN A 33 -12.31 -12.68 -9.10
CA ASN A 33 -11.05 -13.37 -9.38
C ASN A 33 -10.30 -13.69 -8.07
N VAL A 34 -10.13 -12.70 -7.17
CA VAL A 34 -9.51 -12.93 -5.85
C VAL A 34 -10.31 -13.91 -4.99
N TYR A 35 -11.65 -13.81 -4.98
CA TYR A 35 -12.55 -14.68 -4.23
C TYR A 35 -12.55 -16.12 -4.74
N ASP A 36 -12.86 -16.31 -6.02
CA ASP A 36 -12.91 -17.60 -6.70
C ASP A 36 -11.55 -18.24 -6.50
N TYR A 37 -10.45 -17.56 -6.73
CA TYR A 37 -9.14 -18.15 -6.57
C TYR A 37 -8.79 -18.54 -5.12
N SER A 38 -9.24 -17.75 -4.13
CA SER A 38 -9.11 -18.09 -2.71
C SER A 38 -10.02 -19.25 -2.27
N THR A 39 -10.99 -19.65 -3.10
CA THR A 39 -11.99 -20.70 -2.81
C THR A 39 -11.99 -21.87 -3.81
N PHE A 40 -11.41 -21.73 -5.00
CA PHE A 40 -11.53 -22.65 -6.14
C PHE A 40 -10.96 -24.03 -5.83
N LEU A 41 -10.00 -24.08 -4.89
CA LEU A 41 -9.37 -25.32 -4.43
C LEU A 41 -10.02 -25.92 -3.18
N SER A 42 -10.87 -25.18 -2.45
CA SER A 42 -11.68 -25.77 -1.37
C SER A 42 -12.81 -26.63 -1.94
N VAL A 43 -13.39 -26.25 -3.09
CA VAL A 43 -14.47 -26.97 -3.77
C VAL A 43 -13.96 -28.19 -4.55
N ARG A 44 -12.83 -28.09 -5.26
CA ARG A 44 -12.25 -29.24 -6.00
C ARG A 44 -11.70 -30.36 -5.10
N SER A 45 -11.48 -30.08 -3.82
CA SER A 45 -11.14 -31.10 -2.82
C SER A 45 -12.36 -31.84 -2.26
N GLY A 46 -13.59 -31.46 -2.69
CA GLY A 46 -14.86 -31.94 -2.15
C GLY A 46 -15.66 -32.89 -3.06
N THR A 47 -15.20 -33.16 -4.29
CA THR A 47 -15.86 -34.11 -5.21
C THR A 47 -14.91 -35.26 -5.54
N GLU A 48 -14.80 -36.21 -4.62
CA GLU A 48 -14.67 -37.63 -4.93
C GLU A 48 -14.98 -38.41 -3.65
N ASP A 49 -15.90 -39.36 -3.79
CA ASP A 49 -16.40 -40.25 -2.76
C ASP A 49 -15.28 -40.82 -1.88
N GLN A 50 -15.44 -40.71 -0.56
CA GLN A 50 -15.43 -41.85 0.37
C GLN A 50 -15.53 -41.37 1.82
N LYS A 51 -16.44 -42.02 2.55
CA LYS A 51 -16.56 -41.98 4.01
C LYS A 51 -15.23 -42.42 4.63
N GLN A 52 -14.86 -41.76 5.73
CA GLN A 52 -13.72 -42.02 6.63
C GLN A 52 -12.40 -41.33 6.25
N GLU A 53 -12.15 -40.16 6.86
CA GLU A 53 -10.85 -39.54 7.22
C GLU A 53 -11.01 -38.00 7.29
N LYS A 54 -11.60 -37.51 8.38
CA LYS A 54 -11.95 -36.08 8.54
C LYS A 54 -10.86 -35.20 9.14
N GLU A 55 -9.74 -35.75 9.63
CA GLU A 55 -8.73 -34.95 10.35
C GLU A 55 -7.45 -34.63 9.54
N ASN A 56 -7.08 -35.47 8.55
CA ASN A 56 -5.86 -35.25 7.77
C ASN A 56 -6.06 -34.42 6.49
N LYS A 57 -7.25 -34.45 5.86
CA LYS A 57 -7.53 -33.68 4.63
C LYS A 57 -7.66 -32.16 4.89
N ALA A 58 -8.16 -31.76 6.05
CA ALA A 58 -8.23 -30.36 6.45
C ALA A 58 -6.84 -29.71 6.58
N ARG A 59 -5.83 -30.47 7.04
CA ARG A 59 -4.45 -29.98 7.18
C ARG A 59 -3.75 -29.81 5.83
N ILE A 60 -4.00 -30.67 4.85
CA ILE A 60 -3.39 -30.58 3.51
C ILE A 60 -4.05 -29.47 2.68
N GLY A 61 -5.39 -29.32 2.77
CA GLY A 61 -6.12 -28.22 2.13
C GLY A 61 -5.72 -26.84 2.69
N SER A 62 -5.56 -26.72 4.01
CA SER A 62 -5.08 -25.49 4.64
C SER A 62 -3.66 -25.12 4.19
N LYS A 63 -2.71 -26.06 4.17
CA LYS A 63 -1.32 -25.77 3.76
C LYS A 63 -1.18 -25.26 2.32
N LYS A 64 -2.00 -25.75 1.38
CA LYS A 64 -1.98 -25.25 -0.02
C LYS A 64 -2.64 -23.88 -0.14
N ASN A 65 -3.73 -23.64 0.56
CA ASN A 65 -4.36 -22.33 0.62
C ASN A 65 -3.43 -21.28 1.25
N ASP A 66 -2.64 -21.68 2.26
CA ASP A 66 -1.65 -20.83 2.90
C ASP A 66 -0.52 -20.42 1.93
N SER A 67 0.00 -21.37 1.14
CA SER A 67 1.00 -21.09 0.09
C SER A 67 0.48 -20.15 -1.01
N ILE A 68 -0.81 -20.22 -1.32
CA ILE A 68 -1.42 -19.40 -2.36
C ILE A 68 -1.67 -17.98 -1.85
N GLY A 69 -2.23 -17.84 -0.65
CA GLY A 69 -2.42 -16.55 0.00
C GLY A 69 -1.09 -15.81 0.16
N ALA A 70 -0.03 -16.51 0.57
CA ALA A 70 1.32 -15.96 0.64
C ALA A 70 1.82 -15.49 -0.72
N THR A 71 1.55 -16.25 -1.80
CA THR A 71 1.95 -15.87 -3.16
C THR A 71 1.28 -14.57 -3.61
N TYR A 72 -0.03 -14.43 -3.38
CA TYR A 72 -0.78 -13.21 -3.72
C TYR A 72 -0.35 -12.02 -2.89
N TYR A 73 -0.14 -12.22 -1.59
CA TYR A 73 0.36 -11.17 -0.71
C TYR A 73 1.75 -10.69 -1.16
N ASN A 74 2.65 -11.62 -1.48
CA ASN A 74 3.98 -11.29 -1.98
C ASN A 74 3.94 -10.59 -3.34
N ASN A 75 3.05 -11.02 -4.24
CA ASN A 75 2.89 -10.38 -5.54
C ASN A 75 2.29 -8.98 -5.41
N LEU A 76 1.30 -8.78 -4.53
CA LEU A 76 0.75 -7.46 -4.20
C LEU A 76 1.82 -6.56 -3.59
N SER A 77 2.61 -7.08 -2.65
CA SER A 77 3.73 -6.36 -2.05
C SER A 77 4.72 -5.90 -3.13
N LYS A 78 5.17 -6.81 -4.01
CA LYS A 78 6.05 -6.49 -5.14
C LYS A 78 5.46 -5.45 -6.08
N PHE A 79 4.18 -5.58 -6.42
CA PHE A 79 3.50 -4.62 -7.30
C PHE A 79 3.48 -3.22 -6.70
N ILE A 80 3.11 -3.10 -5.41
CA ILE A 80 3.10 -1.82 -4.71
C ILE A 80 4.52 -1.26 -4.63
N THR A 81 5.52 -2.07 -4.27
CA THR A 81 6.92 -1.64 -4.22
C THR A 81 7.38 -1.09 -5.57
N ASN A 82 7.13 -1.79 -6.67
CA ASN A 82 7.48 -1.33 -8.01
C ASN A 82 6.79 -0.01 -8.38
N TYR A 83 5.51 0.15 -8.00
CA TYR A 83 4.80 1.41 -8.22
C TYR A 83 5.43 2.55 -7.41
N VAL A 84 5.73 2.32 -6.14
CA VAL A 84 6.33 3.33 -5.26
C VAL A 84 7.74 3.70 -5.71
N GLU A 85 8.55 2.73 -6.17
CA GLU A 85 9.86 2.98 -6.78
C GLU A 85 9.75 3.81 -8.07
N TYR A 86 8.72 3.57 -8.89
CA TYR A 86 8.44 4.41 -10.05
C TYR A 86 8.12 5.86 -9.62
N VAL A 87 7.24 6.05 -8.64
CA VAL A 87 6.94 7.38 -8.10
C VAL A 87 8.17 8.05 -7.51
N LEU A 88 9.03 7.31 -6.80
CA LEU A 88 10.28 7.83 -6.25
C LEU A 88 11.20 8.37 -7.37
N LYS A 89 11.33 7.65 -8.49
CA LYS A 89 12.12 8.11 -9.65
C LYS A 89 11.53 9.38 -10.26
N GLU A 90 10.21 9.47 -10.36
CA GLU A 90 9.53 10.68 -10.84
C GLU A 90 9.75 11.87 -9.88
N CYS A 91 9.62 11.66 -8.57
CA CYS A 91 9.84 12.69 -7.56
C CYS A 91 11.28 13.23 -7.59
N ARG A 92 12.28 12.37 -7.85
CA ARG A 92 13.70 12.79 -7.96
C ARG A 92 13.98 13.75 -9.12
N ASN A 93 13.05 13.93 -10.05
CA ASN A 93 13.18 14.91 -11.13
C ASN A 93 12.74 16.34 -10.71
N TYR A 94 12.21 16.50 -9.50
CA TYR A 94 11.72 17.77 -8.97
C TYR A 94 12.50 18.16 -7.71
N ASP A 95 12.66 19.48 -7.51
CA ASP A 95 13.31 20.04 -6.33
C ASP A 95 12.44 21.12 -5.68
N GLY A 96 12.68 21.36 -4.38
CA GLY A 96 12.06 22.44 -3.62
C GLY A 96 10.53 22.36 -3.59
N GLU A 97 9.88 23.47 -3.93
CA GLU A 97 8.41 23.58 -3.89
C GLU A 97 7.70 22.62 -4.86
N ASN A 98 8.26 22.44 -6.06
CA ASN A 98 7.69 21.53 -7.07
C ASN A 98 7.74 20.07 -6.60
N LEU A 99 8.79 19.68 -5.86
CA LEU A 99 8.89 18.36 -5.24
C LEU A 99 7.72 18.14 -4.27
N LEU A 100 7.43 19.11 -3.42
CA LEU A 100 6.36 19.00 -2.41
C LEU A 100 4.96 18.96 -3.04
N ILE A 101 4.71 19.76 -4.08
CA ILE A 101 3.46 19.74 -4.84
C ILE A 101 3.26 18.36 -5.50
N HIS A 102 4.29 17.88 -6.20
CA HIS A 102 4.23 16.60 -6.90
C HIS A 102 4.06 15.44 -5.91
N PHE A 103 4.82 15.45 -4.81
CA PHE A 103 4.71 14.47 -3.73
C PHE A 103 3.27 14.39 -3.19
N ASN A 104 2.66 15.53 -2.84
CA ASN A 104 1.29 15.56 -2.33
C ASN A 104 0.26 15.04 -3.33
N ALA A 105 0.41 15.38 -4.61
CA ALA A 105 -0.46 14.88 -5.66
C ALA A 105 -0.37 13.34 -5.78
N GLN A 106 0.85 12.80 -5.82
CA GLN A 106 1.07 11.35 -5.89
C GLN A 106 0.57 10.64 -4.63
N TRP A 107 0.73 11.26 -3.46
CA TRP A 107 0.24 10.70 -2.21
C TRP A 107 -1.29 10.60 -2.16
N ASN A 108 -2.00 11.67 -2.55
CA ASN A 108 -3.47 11.67 -2.58
C ASN A 108 -4.03 10.64 -3.58
N LYS A 109 -3.36 10.51 -4.72
CA LYS A 109 -3.64 9.47 -5.70
C LYS A 109 -3.43 8.07 -5.11
N PHE A 110 -2.28 7.84 -4.49
CA PHE A 110 -1.91 6.55 -3.88
C PHE A 110 -2.94 6.12 -2.81
N LYS A 111 -3.32 7.01 -1.89
CA LYS A 111 -4.35 6.73 -0.87
C LYS A 111 -5.69 6.27 -1.47
N SER A 112 -6.11 6.94 -2.55
CA SER A 112 -7.39 6.62 -3.21
C SER A 112 -7.32 5.25 -3.88
N CYS A 113 -6.19 4.96 -4.53
CA CYS A 113 -5.93 3.67 -5.18
C CYS A 113 -5.86 2.54 -4.15
N THR A 114 -5.11 2.71 -3.07
CA THR A 114 -4.92 1.66 -2.05
C THR A 114 -6.21 1.30 -1.32
N LYS A 115 -7.13 2.25 -1.13
CA LYS A 115 -8.47 1.95 -0.59
C LYS A 115 -9.28 1.05 -1.53
N THR A 116 -9.17 1.27 -2.84
CA THR A 116 -9.84 0.45 -3.85
C THR A 116 -9.25 -0.96 -3.88
N VAL A 117 -7.92 -1.05 -3.85
CA VAL A 117 -7.18 -2.32 -3.77
C VAL A 117 -7.53 -3.10 -2.51
N ASP A 118 -7.62 -2.44 -1.35
CA ASP A 118 -8.02 -3.08 -0.09
C ASP A 118 -9.41 -3.74 -0.19
N GLY A 119 -10.33 -3.11 -0.94
CA GLY A 119 -11.63 -3.69 -1.25
C GLY A 119 -11.56 -4.91 -2.17
N ILE A 120 -10.74 -4.88 -3.22
CA ILE A 120 -10.54 -6.03 -4.12
C ILE A 120 -9.93 -7.21 -3.36
N PHE A 121 -8.97 -6.94 -2.48
CA PHE A 121 -8.31 -7.93 -1.64
C PHE A 121 -9.07 -8.22 -0.32
N ALA A 122 -10.31 -7.73 -0.16
CA ALA A 122 -11.05 -7.85 1.09
C ALA A 122 -11.27 -9.31 1.53
N TYR A 123 -11.39 -10.25 0.57
CA TYR A 123 -11.48 -11.66 0.90
C TYR A 123 -10.17 -12.20 1.48
N LEU A 124 -9.04 -11.91 0.82
CA LEU A 124 -7.71 -12.30 1.30
C LEU A 124 -7.43 -11.68 2.68
N ASN A 125 -7.76 -10.40 2.86
CA ASN A 125 -7.69 -9.69 4.14
C ASN A 125 -8.44 -10.44 5.25
N ARG A 126 -9.67 -10.87 4.99
CA ARG A 126 -10.54 -11.51 6.00
C ARG A 126 -10.13 -12.93 6.34
N HIS A 127 -9.68 -13.71 5.37
CA HIS A 127 -9.53 -15.16 5.51
C HIS A 127 -8.08 -15.62 5.64
N TRP A 128 -7.15 -15.01 4.91
CA TRP A 128 -5.73 -15.39 4.95
C TRP A 128 -4.93 -14.46 5.87
N ILE A 129 -4.98 -13.14 5.65
CA ILE A 129 -4.17 -12.18 6.43
C ILE A 129 -4.53 -12.21 7.92
N LYS A 130 -5.82 -12.19 8.26
CA LYS A 130 -6.25 -12.31 9.68
C LYS A 130 -5.85 -13.64 10.33
N LYS A 131 -5.71 -14.71 9.55
CA LYS A 131 -5.23 -16.00 10.05
C LYS A 131 -3.74 -15.91 10.34
N GLU A 132 -2.94 -15.43 9.39
CA GLU A 132 -1.48 -15.24 9.57
C GLU A 132 -1.13 -14.35 10.76
N ILE A 133 -1.86 -13.24 10.94
CA ILE A 133 -1.68 -12.34 12.09
C ILE A 133 -1.97 -13.09 13.40
N ARG A 134 -3.02 -13.93 13.45
CA ARG A 134 -3.36 -14.73 14.64
C ARG A 134 -2.31 -15.81 14.93
N GLU A 135 -1.69 -16.35 13.89
CA GLU A 135 -0.62 -17.35 13.99
C GLU A 135 0.74 -16.73 14.38
N GLY A 136 0.79 -15.40 14.57
CA GLY A 136 1.94 -14.68 15.10
C GLY A 136 2.91 -14.19 14.02
N ASN A 137 2.48 -14.15 12.75
CA ASN A 137 3.33 -13.69 11.66
C ASN A 137 3.37 -12.15 11.63
N SER A 138 4.35 -11.56 12.33
CA SER A 138 4.48 -10.10 12.52
C SER A 138 4.74 -9.31 11.24
N ASN A 139 5.14 -9.98 10.16
CA ASN A 139 5.50 -9.35 8.89
C ASN A 139 4.31 -9.27 7.91
N VAL A 140 3.12 -9.71 8.31
CA VAL A 140 1.92 -9.67 7.49
C VAL A 140 1.00 -8.55 7.97
N TYR A 141 0.70 -7.63 7.06
CA TYR A 141 -0.18 -6.50 7.30
C TYR A 141 -1.44 -6.62 6.45
N VAL A 142 -2.53 -5.98 6.87
CA VAL A 142 -3.72 -5.81 6.02
C VAL A 142 -3.32 -5.04 4.76
N SER A 143 -3.91 -5.34 3.59
CA SER A 143 -3.49 -4.76 2.30
C SER A 143 -3.36 -3.24 2.32
N HIS A 144 -4.29 -2.52 2.94
CA HIS A 144 -4.15 -1.06 3.13
C HIS A 144 -2.89 -0.69 3.92
N THR A 145 -2.67 -1.30 5.09
CA THR A 145 -1.50 -1.05 5.94
C THR A 145 -0.19 -1.42 5.25
N LEU A 146 -0.14 -2.57 4.56
CA LEU A 146 1.01 -2.98 3.75
C LEU A 146 1.40 -1.87 2.76
N ALA A 147 0.43 -1.29 2.07
CA ALA A 147 0.70 -0.23 1.10
C ALA A 147 1.30 1.03 1.74
N LEU A 148 0.83 1.40 2.94
CA LEU A 148 1.38 2.52 3.70
C LEU A 148 2.82 2.24 4.17
N VAL A 149 3.07 1.02 4.67
CA VAL A 149 4.42 0.58 5.09
C VAL A 149 5.41 0.70 3.94
N ILE A 150 5.03 0.18 2.76
CA ILE A 150 5.89 0.22 1.57
C ILE A 150 6.12 1.66 1.12
N TRP A 151 5.07 2.49 1.10
CA TRP A 151 5.21 3.90 0.74
C TRP A 151 6.24 4.61 1.62
N GLN A 152 6.16 4.40 2.93
CA GLN A 152 7.13 4.98 3.87
C GLN A 152 8.56 4.47 3.60
N GLN A 153 8.75 3.15 3.63
CA GLN A 153 10.08 2.54 3.55
C GLN A 153 10.81 2.85 2.25
N VAL A 154 10.08 2.90 1.14
CA VAL A 154 10.70 3.09 -0.18
C VAL A 154 10.83 4.58 -0.50
N LEU A 155 9.77 5.36 -0.27
CA LEU A 155 9.68 6.73 -0.77
C LEU A 155 10.00 7.76 0.31
N MET A 156 9.40 7.66 1.50
CA MET A 156 9.65 8.64 2.58
C MET A 156 11.09 8.57 3.06
N ASP A 157 11.61 7.39 3.36
CA ASP A 157 13.00 7.24 3.82
C ASP A 157 14.01 7.73 2.77
N SER A 158 13.72 7.51 1.48
CA SER A 158 14.58 7.99 0.39
C SER A 158 14.50 9.50 0.13
N LEU A 159 13.36 10.15 0.43
CA LEU A 159 13.13 11.57 0.14
C LEU A 159 13.16 12.44 1.38
N ALA A 160 13.29 11.90 2.59
CA ALA A 160 13.19 12.63 3.85
C ALA A 160 14.11 13.87 3.88
N SER A 161 15.37 13.71 3.49
CA SER A 161 16.33 14.83 3.42
C SER A 161 15.91 15.90 2.39
N ALA A 162 15.50 15.48 1.19
CA ALA A 162 15.07 16.40 0.12
C ALA A 162 13.78 17.14 0.48
N LEU A 163 12.81 16.44 1.08
CA LEU A 163 11.56 17.02 1.58
C LEU A 163 11.84 18.00 2.72
N THR A 164 12.74 17.67 3.63
CA THR A 164 13.16 18.58 4.72
C THR A 164 13.79 19.85 4.17
N ALA A 165 14.73 19.73 3.22
CA ALA A 165 15.35 20.88 2.58
C ALA A 165 14.31 21.74 1.84
N ALA A 166 13.36 21.12 1.14
CA ALA A 166 12.27 21.82 0.46
C ALA A 166 11.35 22.56 1.44
N VAL A 167 10.97 21.92 2.56
CA VAL A 167 10.14 22.52 3.61
C VAL A 167 10.85 23.71 4.26
N ILE A 168 12.13 23.58 4.62
CA ILE A 168 12.94 24.68 5.17
C ILE A 168 13.01 25.83 4.16
N GLY A 169 13.28 25.52 2.88
CA GLY A 169 13.33 26.52 1.82
C GLY A 169 12.01 27.26 1.61
N LEU A 170 10.86 26.59 1.77
CA LEU A 170 9.57 27.26 1.76
C LEU A 170 9.39 28.15 2.99
N ILE A 171 9.71 27.68 4.19
CA ILE A 171 9.60 28.49 5.42
C ILE A 171 10.45 29.77 5.32
N ASP A 172 11.67 29.68 4.77
CA ASP A 172 12.51 30.85 4.60
C ASP A 172 11.96 31.85 3.57
N LYS A 173 11.26 31.38 2.52
CA LYS A 173 10.50 32.24 1.61
C LYS A 173 9.32 32.92 2.31
N GLU A 174 8.63 32.21 3.22
CA GLU A 174 7.51 32.76 3.99
C GLU A 174 7.99 33.92 4.86
N ARG A 175 9.13 33.71 5.54
CA ARG A 175 9.80 34.73 6.36
C ARG A 175 10.22 35.97 5.57
N GLN A 176 10.49 35.81 4.27
CA GLN A 176 10.79 36.91 3.35
C GLN A 176 9.52 37.62 2.83
N GLY A 177 8.32 37.20 3.25
CA GLY A 177 7.04 37.79 2.87
C GLY A 177 6.49 37.29 1.53
N ILE A 178 7.02 36.18 1.00
CA ILE A 178 6.48 35.53 -0.21
C ILE A 178 5.30 34.66 0.21
N ALA A 179 4.14 34.87 -0.41
CA ALA A 179 2.96 34.04 -0.17
C ALA A 179 3.21 32.59 -0.62
N ILE A 180 2.98 31.64 0.27
CA ILE A 180 3.13 30.20 0.03
C ILE A 180 1.80 29.51 0.24
N ASP A 181 1.56 28.45 -0.50
CA ASP A 181 0.39 27.60 -0.33
C ASP A 181 0.57 26.70 0.90
N SER A 182 -0.13 27.01 1.99
CA SER A 182 -0.07 26.27 3.25
C SER A 182 -0.56 24.82 3.12
N THR A 183 -1.37 24.51 2.10
CA THR A 183 -1.89 23.15 1.87
C THR A 183 -0.78 22.16 1.52
N ILE A 184 0.35 22.65 0.98
CA ILE A 184 1.53 21.85 0.66
C ILE A 184 2.14 21.26 1.94
N PHE A 185 2.20 22.05 3.01
CA PHE A 185 2.74 21.59 4.29
C PHE A 185 1.79 20.64 5.01
N GLU A 186 0.48 20.90 4.95
CA GLU A 186 -0.54 20.04 5.57
C GLU A 186 -0.51 18.61 5.01
N GLY A 187 -0.26 18.45 3.71
CA GLY A 187 -0.18 17.12 3.09
C GLY A 187 1.01 16.27 3.56
N VAL A 188 2.17 16.90 3.76
CA VAL A 188 3.38 16.25 4.31
C VAL A 188 3.22 15.97 5.81
N ALA A 189 2.61 16.90 6.55
CA ALA A 189 2.32 16.76 7.97
C ALA A 189 1.29 15.64 8.25
N ALA A 190 0.22 15.57 7.46
CA ALA A 190 -0.79 14.51 7.55
C ALA A 190 -0.20 13.13 7.29
N GLU A 191 0.86 13.05 6.49
CA GLU A 191 1.58 11.80 6.23
C GLU A 191 2.39 11.35 7.45
N LEU A 192 3.22 12.25 7.99
CA LEU A 192 4.03 11.97 9.18
C LEU A 192 3.20 11.67 10.44
N GLY A 193 1.98 12.21 10.53
CA GLY A 193 1.07 11.95 11.66
C GLY A 193 0.38 10.59 11.61
N ARG A 194 0.25 9.96 10.43
CA ARG A 194 -0.40 8.64 10.28
C ARG A 194 0.57 7.46 10.41
N VAL A 195 1.85 7.78 10.50
CA VAL A 195 2.98 6.86 10.43
C VAL A 195 3.54 6.48 11.83
N ASP A 196 2.88 6.89 12.92
CA ASP A 196 3.23 6.56 14.31
C ASP A 196 3.24 5.04 14.67
N ILE A 197 3.17 4.16 13.67
CA ILE A 197 3.17 2.70 13.82
C ILE A 197 4.53 2.08 13.43
N LEU A 198 5.45 2.82 12.80
CA LEU A 198 6.73 2.26 12.33
C LEU A 198 7.93 3.09 12.83
N GLU A 199 8.77 2.46 13.65
CA GLU A 199 9.91 3.03 14.38
C GLU A 199 10.96 3.78 13.52
N GLN A 200 11.52 4.85 14.11
CA GLN A 200 12.88 5.39 14.02
C GLN A 200 13.54 5.49 12.63
N SER A 201 13.10 6.46 11.83
CA SER A 201 13.98 7.09 10.83
C SER A 201 14.39 8.47 11.36
N GLU A 202 15.68 8.65 11.65
CA GLU A 202 16.25 9.90 12.20
C GLU A 202 15.90 11.10 11.31
N ASP A 203 15.92 10.92 9.98
CA ASP A 203 15.56 11.95 9.02
C ASP A 203 14.06 12.32 9.06
N LEU A 204 13.18 11.35 9.34
CA LEU A 204 11.74 11.61 9.53
C LEU A 204 11.47 12.30 10.88
N GLU A 205 12.27 12.01 11.91
CA GLU A 205 12.22 12.73 13.18
C GLU A 205 12.67 14.19 13.01
N VAL A 206 13.72 14.43 12.22
CA VAL A 206 14.15 15.79 11.86
C VAL A 206 13.04 16.53 11.10
N LEU A 207 12.44 15.91 10.08
CA LEU A 207 11.33 16.51 9.33
C LEU A 207 10.13 16.82 10.24
N ARG A 208 9.76 15.89 11.12
CA ARG A 208 8.71 16.08 12.12
C ARG A 208 9.05 17.20 13.11
N GLY A 209 10.30 17.28 13.56
CA GLY A 209 10.79 18.34 14.43
C GLY A 209 10.69 19.72 13.78
N VAL A 210 11.09 19.83 12.51
CA VAL A 210 10.94 21.06 11.72
C VAL A 210 9.47 21.47 11.63
N LEU A 211 8.58 20.55 11.27
CA LEU A 211 7.14 20.86 11.16
C LEU A 211 6.50 21.25 12.49
N LYS A 212 6.89 20.61 13.61
CA LYS A 212 6.41 20.95 14.96
C LYS A 212 6.92 22.31 15.43
N ASN A 213 8.20 22.60 15.23
CA ASN A 213 8.82 23.87 15.64
C ASN A 213 8.19 25.08 14.93
N HIS A 214 7.61 24.86 13.74
CA HIS A 214 6.93 25.88 12.95
C HIS A 214 5.39 25.88 13.12
N ASN A 215 4.85 25.16 14.10
CA ASN A 215 3.41 25.11 14.42
C ASN A 215 2.53 24.59 13.26
N ILE A 216 3.13 23.82 12.34
CA ILE A 216 2.45 23.21 11.19
C ILE A 216 1.80 21.88 11.60
N LEU A 217 2.39 21.19 12.57
CA LEU A 217 1.78 20.05 13.26
C LEU A 217 1.19 20.57 14.58
N GLY A 218 -0.14 20.69 14.62
CA GLY A 218 -0.91 20.94 15.86
C GLY A 218 -0.98 19.69 16.74
#